data_AF-A0A395XW00-F1
#
_entry.id   AF-A0A395XW00-F1
#
_cell.length_a   1.000
_cell.length_b   1.000
_cell.length_c   1.000
_cell.angle_alpha   90.00
_cell.angle_beta   90.00
_cell.angle_gamma   90.00
#
_symmetry.space_group_name_H-M   'P 1'
#
loop_
_entity.id
_entity.type
_entity.pdbx_description
1 polymer ?
#
loop_
_entity_poly.entity_id
_entity_poly.type
_entity_poly.pdbx_seq_one_letter_code
_entity_poly.pdbx_strand_id
1 'polypeptide(L)'
;KTDPQTGKTDEKINVRDNGFTRDGYTFVTWNTQADCKGNAVKPNSEWTLRGSSTLYACWAGNAQTLTYHGNGATGGNTAAQSGKTGDELTTNANGFTRDGYTFVRWDTAKDGSGTAYGEGKNGVSQYVMKPAGNDLYAIWKANPATIQYRNDWPNTTGSTPDTTGNTGDTVTISQNSFDRPGYTFTGWSTSKRGDPSLQPGDKHTLEPRTTTVWAQWKADPAHLVYNSNIGTVGSETKTVDGVVDQTVKTITNPFDRPGYTFSGWNTQADGKGKAYATGADYVLTANDKSTPKNTSVLYAQWKINGASLKFNPNGGIGHVDDVTGDAFSTVTIPGDAKEPKITRPGYRFVGWSTEKNPPAGSTFLQPGEGKVTLPAEGSTTVYAQWEPSLTTLPFTGGQAQVPTIWLYAGFALMLIALGVMMPMLRMRMGAGSKGRHAGTPTIGRHSR
;
A
#
# COMPACT_ATOMS: atom_id res chain seq x y z
N LYS A 1 -71.95 -0.70 53.07
CA LYS A 1 -73.26 -1.39 53.04
C LYS A 1 -74.15 -0.62 54.00
N THR A 2 -75.17 0.10 53.53
CA THR A 2 -76.13 0.74 54.43
C THR A 2 -77.18 -0.29 54.83
N ASP A 3 -77.53 -0.35 56.10
CA ASP A 3 -78.62 -1.22 56.55
C ASP A 3 -79.95 -0.81 55.89
N PRO A 4 -80.92 -1.72 55.74
CA PRO A 4 -82.27 -1.35 55.31
C PRO A 4 -82.87 -0.25 56.21
N GLN A 5 -83.63 0.68 55.64
CA GLN A 5 -84.52 1.54 56.45
C GLN A 5 -85.81 0.77 56.74
N THR A 6 -86.09 0.52 58.00
CA THR A 6 -87.31 -0.15 58.46
C THR A 6 -88.36 0.88 58.90
N GLY A 7 -89.63 0.59 58.67
CA GLY A 7 -90.78 1.39 59.12
C GLY A 7 -92.10 0.65 58.87
N LYS A 8 -93.23 1.29 59.19
CA LYS A 8 -94.58 0.76 58.99
C LYS A 8 -95.13 1.18 57.62
N THR A 9 -96.06 0.40 57.07
CA THR A 9 -96.79 0.79 55.85
C THR A 9 -97.47 2.14 56.04
N ASP A 10 -97.41 2.98 55.00
CA ASP A 10 -97.87 4.38 54.95
C ASP A 10 -97.11 5.36 55.88
N GLU A 11 -96.05 4.92 56.56
CA GLU A 11 -95.12 5.81 57.26
C GLU A 11 -94.29 6.62 56.26
N LYS A 12 -94.10 7.90 56.55
CA LYS A 12 -93.23 8.81 55.82
C LYS A 12 -91.84 8.81 56.45
N ILE A 13 -90.83 8.45 55.68
CA ILE A 13 -89.42 8.46 56.09
C ILE A 13 -88.61 9.38 55.18
N ASN A 14 -87.45 9.84 55.64
CA ASN A 14 -86.49 10.53 54.77
C ASN A 14 -85.55 9.52 54.12
N VAL A 15 -85.40 9.63 52.80
CA VAL A 15 -84.46 8.82 52.02
C VAL A 15 -83.03 9.13 52.48
N ARG A 16 -82.22 8.13 52.82
CA ARG A 16 -80.86 8.35 53.33
C ARG A 16 -79.95 9.02 52.29
N ASP A 17 -78.98 9.76 52.81
CA ASP A 17 -77.78 10.15 52.06
C ASP A 17 -77.03 8.92 51.53
N ASN A 18 -76.28 9.13 50.45
CA ASN A 18 -75.46 8.08 49.86
C ASN A 18 -74.33 7.67 50.81
N GLY A 19 -74.33 6.40 51.24
CA GLY A 19 -73.27 5.79 52.03
C GLY A 19 -72.33 4.87 51.23
N PHE A 20 -72.41 4.90 49.90
CA PHE A 20 -71.60 4.08 49.00
C PHE A 20 -70.50 4.90 48.34
N THR A 21 -69.42 4.24 47.95
CA THR A 21 -68.38 4.79 47.09
C THR A 21 -68.24 3.92 45.86
N ARG A 22 -67.88 4.54 44.73
CA ARG A 22 -67.57 3.85 43.49
C ARG A 22 -66.41 4.60 42.83
N ASP A 23 -65.26 3.96 42.72
CA ASP A 23 -64.02 4.61 42.28
C ASP A 23 -64.18 5.27 40.91
N GLY A 24 -63.84 6.55 40.82
CA GLY A 24 -63.98 7.32 39.58
C GLY A 24 -65.41 7.73 39.24
N TYR A 25 -66.38 7.53 40.14
CA TYR A 25 -67.76 7.97 39.94
C TYR A 25 -68.24 8.87 41.07
N THR A 26 -69.04 9.87 40.71
CA THR A 26 -69.77 10.73 41.64
C THR A 26 -71.22 10.26 41.74
N PHE A 27 -71.73 10.11 42.96
CA PHE A 27 -73.14 9.84 43.20
C PHE A 27 -74.00 11.00 42.71
N VAL A 28 -75.04 10.70 41.93
CA VAL A 28 -75.96 11.70 41.38
C VAL A 28 -77.28 11.71 42.15
N THR A 29 -77.93 10.55 42.28
CA THR A 29 -79.26 10.41 42.90
C THR A 29 -79.57 8.95 43.20
N TRP A 30 -80.58 8.68 44.03
CA TRP A 30 -81.25 7.37 44.06
C TRP A 30 -82.24 7.25 42.91
N ASN A 31 -82.55 6.03 42.45
CA ASN A 31 -83.53 5.76 41.42
C ASN A 31 -84.33 4.48 41.71
N THR A 32 -85.60 4.43 41.29
CA THR A 32 -86.46 3.25 41.47
C THR A 32 -86.10 2.07 40.57
N GLN A 33 -85.23 2.24 39.58
CA GLN A 33 -84.73 1.19 38.68
C GLN A 33 -83.19 1.18 38.65
N ALA A 34 -82.62 -0.02 38.49
CA ALA A 34 -81.18 -0.27 38.56
C ALA A 34 -80.38 0.37 37.42
N ASP A 35 -81.00 0.56 36.26
CA ASP A 35 -80.40 1.19 35.07
C ASP A 35 -80.53 2.72 35.07
N CYS A 36 -81.05 3.29 36.16
CA CYS A 36 -81.29 4.72 36.32
C CYS A 36 -82.33 5.33 35.38
N LYS A 37 -83.19 4.52 34.76
CA LYS A 37 -84.28 5.00 33.88
C LYS A 37 -85.64 5.16 34.58
N GLY A 38 -85.73 4.77 35.85
CA GLY A 38 -86.91 4.98 36.69
C GLY A 38 -86.97 6.39 37.28
N ASN A 39 -87.77 6.56 38.34
CA ASN A 39 -87.95 7.85 38.99
C ASN A 39 -86.75 8.19 39.87
N ALA A 40 -86.18 9.39 39.69
CA ALA A 40 -85.11 9.90 40.53
C ALA A 40 -85.64 10.33 41.91
N VAL A 41 -84.92 9.93 42.96
CA VAL A 41 -85.26 10.19 44.36
C VAL A 41 -84.06 10.87 45.03
N LYS A 42 -84.25 12.10 45.49
CA LYS A 42 -83.17 12.88 46.11
C LYS A 42 -82.92 12.39 47.54
N PRO A 43 -81.66 12.41 48.02
CA PRO A 43 -81.41 12.29 49.45
C PRO A 43 -82.24 13.29 50.27
N ASN A 44 -82.69 12.86 51.44
CA ASN A 44 -83.55 13.59 52.39
C ASN A 44 -84.94 13.98 51.87
N SER A 45 -85.34 13.53 50.67
CA SER A 45 -86.74 13.64 50.26
C SER A 45 -87.63 12.73 51.08
N GLU A 46 -88.85 13.17 51.36
CA GLU A 46 -89.87 12.36 52.03
C GLU A 46 -90.30 11.20 51.12
N TRP A 47 -90.39 10.00 51.69
CA TRP A 47 -90.77 8.77 51.01
C TRP A 47 -91.80 8.00 51.83
N THR A 48 -92.93 7.66 51.22
CA THR A 48 -93.97 6.85 51.87
C THR A 48 -93.69 5.37 51.66
N LEU A 49 -93.56 4.62 52.76
CA LEU A 49 -93.34 3.18 52.72
C LEU A 49 -94.60 2.44 52.25
N ARG A 50 -94.50 1.78 51.09
CA ARG A 50 -95.57 0.92 50.54
C ARG A 50 -95.04 -0.52 50.37
N GLY A 51 -94.71 -1.17 51.48
CA GLY A 51 -94.03 -2.46 51.49
C GLY A 51 -92.52 -2.35 51.23
N SER A 52 -91.89 -3.42 50.78
CA SER A 52 -90.46 -3.42 50.43
C SER A 52 -90.22 -2.64 49.12
N SER A 53 -89.24 -1.75 49.13
CA SER A 53 -88.82 -0.99 47.95
C SER A 53 -87.29 -0.97 47.88
N THR A 54 -86.74 -1.07 46.68
CA THR A 54 -85.30 -0.98 46.44
C THR A 54 -85.02 0.29 45.65
N LEU A 55 -84.14 1.13 46.20
CA LEU A 55 -83.56 2.26 45.49
C LEU A 55 -82.14 1.92 45.05
N TYR A 56 -81.79 2.30 43.83
CA TYR A 56 -80.50 2.06 43.21
C TYR A 56 -79.73 3.37 43.10
N ALA A 57 -78.44 3.35 43.47
CA ALA A 57 -77.59 4.52 43.36
C ALA A 57 -77.21 4.76 41.90
N CYS A 58 -77.47 5.96 41.40
CA CYS A 58 -77.06 6.41 40.08
C CYS A 58 -75.76 7.19 40.16
N TRP A 59 -74.84 6.85 39.26
CA TRP A 59 -73.46 7.29 39.28
C TRP A 59 -73.09 7.97 37.96
N ALA A 60 -72.45 9.11 38.03
CA ALA A 60 -71.83 9.75 36.87
C ALA A 60 -70.32 9.56 36.94
N GLY A 61 -69.70 9.12 35.84
CA GLY A 61 -68.24 9.02 35.75
C GLY A 61 -67.59 10.39 35.91
N ASN A 62 -66.50 10.44 36.68
CA ASN A 62 -65.68 11.63 36.84
C ASN A 62 -64.87 11.86 35.56
N ALA A 63 -64.47 13.11 35.29
CA ALA A 63 -63.64 13.44 34.14
C ALA A 63 -62.27 12.76 34.24
N GLN A 64 -61.80 12.24 33.11
CA GLN A 64 -60.56 11.48 32.94
C GLN A 64 -59.86 11.92 31.66
N THR A 65 -58.55 11.67 31.58
CA THR A 65 -57.73 11.91 30.39
C THR A 65 -56.93 10.66 30.06
N LEU A 66 -57.00 10.20 28.80
CA LEU A 66 -56.13 9.18 28.25
C LEU A 66 -54.91 9.86 27.61
N THR A 67 -53.74 9.55 28.14
CA THR A 67 -52.46 10.15 27.73
C THR A 67 -51.61 9.15 26.95
N TYR A 68 -50.95 9.63 25.90
CA TYR A 68 -50.07 8.84 25.05
C TYR A 68 -48.61 9.25 25.24
N HIS A 69 -47.74 8.28 25.49
CA HIS A 69 -46.32 8.47 25.73
C HIS A 69 -45.51 7.84 24.60
N GLY A 70 -44.74 8.66 23.88
CA GLY A 70 -43.93 8.19 22.74
C GLY A 70 -42.82 7.19 23.10
N ASN A 71 -42.49 7.03 24.39
CA ASN A 71 -41.58 6.00 24.93
C ASN A 71 -40.26 5.84 24.14
N GLY A 72 -39.42 6.88 24.20
CA GLY A 72 -38.18 6.95 23.43
C GLY A 72 -38.36 7.46 22.00
N ALA A 73 -39.54 8.00 21.67
CA ALA A 73 -39.76 8.74 20.42
C ALA A 73 -38.78 9.89 20.27
N THR A 74 -38.32 10.11 19.04
CA THR A 74 -37.40 11.18 18.65
C THR A 74 -38.12 12.34 17.95
N GLY A 75 -39.42 12.19 17.69
CA GLY A 75 -40.25 13.24 17.10
C GLY A 75 -41.74 12.86 17.09
N GLY A 76 -42.55 13.77 16.57
CA GLY A 76 -44.00 13.61 16.46
C GLY A 76 -44.75 13.78 17.79
N ASN A 77 -46.06 13.60 17.74
CA ASN A 77 -46.96 13.71 18.89
C ASN A 77 -48.26 12.93 18.67
N THR A 78 -48.87 12.44 19.74
CA THR A 78 -50.23 11.90 19.72
C THR A 78 -51.07 12.65 20.76
N ALA A 79 -52.14 13.33 20.33
CA ALA A 79 -52.96 14.13 21.22
C ALA A 79 -53.67 13.26 22.27
N ALA A 80 -53.75 13.76 23.51
CA ALA A 80 -54.52 13.14 24.58
C ALA A 80 -56.03 13.20 24.29
N GLN A 81 -56.80 12.27 24.86
CA GLN A 81 -58.26 12.22 24.73
C GLN A 81 -58.92 12.42 26.10
N SER A 82 -59.96 13.25 26.14
CA SER A 82 -60.75 13.47 27.35
C SER A 82 -62.03 12.64 27.33
N GLY A 83 -62.47 12.16 28.50
CA GLY A 83 -63.71 11.40 28.66
C GLY A 83 -64.09 11.31 30.13
N LYS A 84 -65.03 10.44 30.46
CA LYS A 84 -65.41 10.12 31.84
C LYS A 84 -65.11 8.66 32.16
N THR A 85 -64.96 8.33 33.43
CA THR A 85 -64.80 6.93 33.86
C THR A 85 -65.96 6.06 33.35
N GLY A 86 -65.61 4.97 32.67
CA GLY A 86 -66.53 4.04 32.03
C GLY A 86 -66.89 4.37 30.58
N ASP A 87 -66.47 5.53 30.04
CA ASP A 87 -66.65 5.83 28.62
C ASP A 87 -65.81 4.87 27.77
N GLU A 88 -66.39 4.39 26.68
CA GLU A 88 -65.69 3.67 25.62
C GLU A 88 -65.24 4.68 24.55
N LEU A 89 -63.95 4.66 24.23
CA LEU A 89 -63.36 5.50 23.19
C LEU A 89 -62.51 4.64 22.25
N THR A 90 -62.32 5.15 21.04
CA THR A 90 -61.34 4.60 20.11
C THR A 90 -60.02 5.34 20.32
N THR A 91 -58.94 4.59 20.57
CA THR A 91 -57.61 5.15 20.77
C THR A 91 -57.10 5.84 19.52
N ASN A 92 -56.38 6.95 19.72
CA ASN A 92 -55.72 7.65 18.63
C ASN A 92 -54.64 6.80 17.98
N ALA A 93 -54.54 6.93 16.65
CA ALA A 93 -53.44 6.37 15.89
C ALA A 93 -52.11 7.00 16.33
N ASN A 94 -51.02 6.23 16.31
CA ASN A 94 -49.71 6.74 16.66
C ASN A 94 -49.27 7.86 15.70
N GLY A 95 -48.96 9.02 16.29
CA GLY A 95 -48.34 10.17 15.62
C GLY A 95 -46.89 10.43 16.03
N PHE A 96 -46.29 9.56 16.86
CA PHE A 96 -44.86 9.64 17.18
C PHE A 96 -43.99 8.96 16.12
N THR A 97 -42.75 9.39 16.03
CA THR A 97 -41.69 8.74 15.24
C THR A 97 -40.49 8.43 16.10
N ARG A 98 -39.77 7.36 15.76
CA ARG A 98 -38.53 6.95 16.41
C ARG A 98 -37.58 6.40 15.35
N ASP A 99 -36.49 7.11 15.06
CA ASP A 99 -35.62 6.73 13.95
C ASP A 99 -34.98 5.35 14.17
N GLY A 100 -35.02 4.49 13.15
CA GLY A 100 -34.56 3.10 13.25
C GLY A 100 -35.52 2.14 13.98
N TYR A 101 -36.73 2.58 14.33
CA TYR A 101 -37.74 1.72 14.96
C TYR A 101 -39.09 1.80 14.25
N THR A 102 -39.84 0.71 14.31
CA THR A 102 -41.23 0.61 13.82
C THR A 102 -42.19 0.55 14.99
N PHE A 103 -43.24 1.37 14.98
CA PHE A 103 -44.31 1.30 15.99
C PHE A 103 -45.06 -0.02 15.86
N VAL A 104 -45.24 -0.73 16.97
CA VAL A 104 -45.96 -2.02 17.02
C VAL A 104 -47.38 -1.81 17.53
N ARG A 105 -47.49 -1.18 18.72
CA ARG A 105 -48.76 -1.01 19.46
C ARG A 105 -48.62 0.01 20.59
N TRP A 106 -49.76 0.36 21.18
CA TRP A 106 -49.83 0.98 22.50
C TRP A 106 -49.84 -0.10 23.59
N ASP A 107 -49.32 0.21 24.76
CA ASP A 107 -49.33 -0.67 25.92
C ASP A 107 -49.52 0.10 27.23
N THR A 108 -50.22 -0.48 28.21
CA THR A 108 -50.41 0.17 29.52
C THR A 108 -49.16 0.16 30.39
N ALA A 109 -48.14 -0.62 30.04
CA ALA A 109 -46.84 -0.61 30.71
C ALA A 109 -45.73 -0.17 29.74
N LYS A 110 -44.77 0.61 30.23
CA LYS A 110 -43.68 1.18 29.43
C LYS A 110 -42.76 0.12 28.81
N ASP A 111 -42.62 -1.03 29.46
CA ASP A 111 -41.82 -2.18 29.01
C ASP A 111 -42.59 -3.15 28.10
N GLY A 112 -43.88 -2.89 27.86
CA GLY A 112 -44.74 -3.73 27.03
C GLY A 112 -45.28 -4.97 27.73
N SER A 113 -45.16 -5.06 29.06
CA SER A 113 -45.70 -6.17 29.87
C SER A 113 -47.19 -6.02 30.23
N GLY A 114 -47.80 -4.89 29.88
CA GLY A 114 -49.18 -4.56 30.20
C GLY A 114 -50.17 -5.07 29.16
N THR A 115 -51.28 -4.34 29.04
CA THR A 115 -52.32 -4.65 28.05
C THR A 115 -52.02 -3.94 26.74
N ALA A 116 -51.95 -4.72 25.66
CA ALA A 116 -51.70 -4.29 24.30
C ALA A 116 -52.94 -3.68 23.62
N TYR A 117 -52.77 -2.58 22.88
CA TYR A 117 -53.83 -1.93 22.09
C TYR A 117 -53.37 -1.57 20.67
N GLY A 118 -54.20 -1.96 19.70
CA GLY A 118 -54.08 -1.49 18.31
C GLY A 118 -52.89 -2.06 17.53
N GLU A 119 -52.40 -3.24 17.93
CA GLU A 119 -51.34 -3.96 17.22
C GLU A 119 -51.72 -4.23 15.75
N GLY A 120 -50.83 -3.89 14.83
CA GLY A 120 -51.08 -3.98 13.39
C GLY A 120 -52.07 -2.95 12.83
N LYS A 121 -52.60 -2.05 13.67
CA LYS A 121 -53.60 -1.02 13.30
C LYS A 121 -53.14 0.40 13.64
N ASN A 122 -51.83 0.63 13.65
CA ASN A 122 -51.20 1.89 14.05
C ASN A 122 -51.72 2.43 15.41
N GLY A 123 -52.07 1.54 16.35
CA GLY A 123 -52.52 1.93 17.68
C GLY A 123 -54.03 2.18 17.80
N VAL A 124 -54.81 2.02 16.74
CA VAL A 124 -56.28 2.20 16.80
C VAL A 124 -56.96 0.94 17.36
N SER A 125 -57.64 1.09 18.51
CA SER A 125 -58.37 0.03 19.22
C SER A 125 -59.43 0.62 20.15
N GLN A 126 -60.31 -0.22 20.70
CA GLN A 126 -61.26 0.23 21.72
C GLN A 126 -60.58 0.29 23.10
N TYR A 127 -60.89 1.32 23.87
CA TYR A 127 -60.38 1.53 25.22
C TYR A 127 -61.49 2.03 26.15
N VAL A 128 -61.57 1.44 27.35
CA VAL A 128 -62.52 1.86 28.39
C VAL A 128 -61.79 2.74 29.39
N MET A 129 -62.28 3.96 29.59
CA MET A 129 -61.72 4.90 30.54
C MET A 129 -61.79 4.39 31.98
N LYS A 130 -60.62 4.23 32.60
CA LYS A 130 -60.48 3.79 33.99
C LYS A 130 -60.67 4.95 34.96
N PRO A 131 -60.96 4.67 36.25
CA PRO A 131 -60.97 5.69 37.31
C PRO A 131 -59.65 6.45 37.50
N ALA A 132 -58.52 5.83 37.12
CA ALA A 132 -57.17 6.40 37.12
C ALA A 132 -56.24 5.53 36.25
N GLY A 133 -55.03 6.02 35.95
CA GLY A 133 -53.99 5.26 35.23
C GLY A 133 -54.27 5.04 33.74
N ASN A 134 -54.83 6.07 33.10
CA ASN A 134 -55.13 6.06 31.66
C ASN A 134 -53.90 6.55 30.88
N ASP A 135 -52.84 5.75 30.90
CA ASP A 135 -51.59 6.02 30.19
C ASP A 135 -51.27 4.88 29.22
N LEU A 136 -50.95 5.23 27.98
CA LEU A 136 -50.53 4.30 26.94
C LEU A 136 -49.14 4.67 26.44
N TYR A 137 -48.23 3.71 26.45
CA TYR A 137 -46.85 3.83 26.02
C TYR A 137 -46.65 3.17 24.67
N ALA A 138 -45.95 3.85 23.75
CA ALA A 138 -45.62 3.28 22.47
C ALA A 138 -44.63 2.12 22.65
N ILE A 139 -44.92 0.99 22.02
CA ILE A 139 -44.00 -0.14 21.94
C ILE A 139 -43.42 -0.19 20.54
N TRP A 140 -42.09 -0.24 20.49
CA TRP A 140 -41.30 -0.11 19.28
C TRP A 140 -40.52 -1.39 19.01
N LYS A 141 -40.45 -1.79 17.74
CA LYS A 141 -39.57 -2.86 17.25
C LYS A 141 -38.37 -2.24 16.55
N ALA A 142 -37.16 -2.63 16.92
CA ALA A 142 -35.94 -2.17 16.25
C ALA A 142 -35.92 -2.67 14.79
N ASN A 143 -35.55 -1.80 13.86
CA ASN A 143 -35.39 -2.14 12.45
C ASN A 143 -33.96 -2.64 12.17
N PRO A 144 -33.77 -3.47 11.14
CA PRO A 144 -32.44 -3.90 10.72
C PRO A 144 -31.50 -2.73 10.43
N ALA A 145 -30.25 -2.88 10.85
CA ALA A 145 -29.17 -1.90 10.68
C ALA A 145 -27.86 -2.61 10.31
N THR A 146 -26.96 -1.90 9.62
CA THR A 146 -25.75 -2.49 9.05
C THR A 146 -24.57 -1.51 9.05
N ILE A 147 -23.37 -2.00 9.36
CA ILE A 147 -22.10 -1.32 9.02
C ILE A 147 -21.55 -1.97 7.75
N GLN A 148 -21.38 -1.16 6.71
CA GLN A 148 -20.79 -1.58 5.44
C GLN A 148 -19.31 -1.19 5.37
N TYR A 149 -18.43 -2.17 5.18
CA TYR A 149 -16.99 -1.93 5.09
C TYR A 149 -16.55 -1.84 3.63
N ARG A 150 -15.98 -0.70 3.24
CA ARG A 150 -15.60 -0.43 1.85
C ARG A 150 -14.15 0.05 1.78
N ASN A 151 -13.57 -0.06 0.59
CA ASN A 151 -12.28 0.50 0.24
C ASN A 151 -12.42 1.23 -1.10
N ASP A 152 -11.87 2.44 -1.22
CA ASP A 152 -11.93 3.24 -2.45
C ASP A 152 -10.59 3.37 -3.19
N TRP A 153 -9.55 2.71 -2.68
CA TRP A 153 -8.21 2.77 -3.26
C TRP A 153 -8.05 1.78 -4.42
N PRO A 154 -7.44 2.20 -5.54
CA PRO A 154 -7.13 1.31 -6.65
C PRO A 154 -6.14 0.23 -6.20
N ASN A 155 -6.11 -0.89 -6.93
CA ASN A 155 -5.21 -2.03 -6.69
C ASN A 155 -5.33 -2.69 -5.31
N THR A 156 -6.41 -2.43 -4.57
CA THR A 156 -6.73 -3.15 -3.34
C THR A 156 -7.57 -4.38 -3.68
N THR A 157 -7.27 -5.52 -3.07
CA THR A 157 -8.01 -6.76 -3.25
C THR A 157 -8.66 -7.20 -1.92
N GLY A 158 -9.42 -8.29 -1.95
CA GLY A 158 -10.13 -8.79 -0.77
C GLY A 158 -11.46 -8.07 -0.50
N SER A 159 -12.13 -8.48 0.57
CA SER A 159 -13.40 -7.92 1.01
C SER A 159 -13.57 -8.16 2.50
N THR A 160 -14.08 -7.15 3.21
CA THR A 160 -14.45 -7.27 4.62
C THR A 160 -15.97 -7.43 4.72
N PRO A 161 -16.48 -8.52 5.34
CA PRO A 161 -17.91 -8.73 5.50
C PRO A 161 -18.58 -7.61 6.30
N ASP A 162 -19.78 -7.21 5.87
CA ASP A 162 -20.61 -6.23 6.56
C ASP A 162 -21.09 -6.77 7.90
N THR A 163 -21.18 -5.89 8.91
CA THR A 163 -21.74 -6.24 10.23
C THR A 163 -23.22 -5.89 10.23
N THR A 164 -24.10 -6.88 10.44
CA THR A 164 -25.56 -6.69 10.45
C THR A 164 -26.15 -6.93 11.84
N GLY A 165 -27.28 -6.30 12.12
CA GLY A 165 -28.04 -6.45 13.36
C GLY A 165 -29.30 -5.59 13.33
N ASN A 166 -29.79 -5.15 14.48
CA ASN A 166 -30.87 -4.19 14.60
C ASN A 166 -30.37 -2.88 15.23
N THR A 167 -31.13 -1.81 15.02
CA THR A 167 -30.86 -0.51 15.62
C THR A 167 -30.76 -0.62 17.16
N GLY A 168 -29.65 -0.13 17.72
CA GLY A 168 -29.35 -0.19 19.15
C GLY A 168 -28.59 -1.44 19.61
N ASP A 169 -28.39 -2.44 18.75
CA ASP A 169 -27.54 -3.59 19.08
C ASP A 169 -26.08 -3.15 19.23
N THR A 170 -25.36 -3.70 20.22
CA THR A 170 -23.91 -3.53 20.35
C THR A 170 -23.19 -4.61 19.56
N VAL A 171 -22.41 -4.20 18.57
CA VAL A 171 -21.60 -5.07 17.71
C VAL A 171 -20.11 -4.79 17.90
N THR A 172 -19.26 -5.64 17.32
CA THR A 172 -17.81 -5.43 17.27
C THR A 172 -17.40 -4.99 15.87
N ILE A 173 -16.53 -3.99 15.76
CA ILE A 173 -15.99 -3.53 14.47
C ILE A 173 -15.12 -4.63 13.85
N SER A 174 -15.39 -4.94 12.58
CA SER A 174 -14.73 -6.04 11.86
C SER A 174 -13.23 -5.78 11.66
N GLN A 175 -12.46 -6.88 11.69
CA GLN A 175 -11.07 -6.91 11.20
C GLN A 175 -11.01 -6.59 9.72
N ASN A 176 -9.92 -5.94 9.31
CA ASN A 176 -9.67 -5.67 7.90
C ASN A 176 -9.27 -6.95 7.17
N SER A 177 -9.98 -7.24 6.08
CA SER A 177 -9.68 -8.32 5.13
C SER A 177 -9.36 -7.81 3.73
N PHE A 178 -9.20 -6.49 3.57
CA PHE A 178 -8.65 -5.91 2.36
C PHE A 178 -7.12 -6.04 2.36
N ASP A 179 -6.55 -6.30 1.19
CA ASP A 179 -5.11 -6.33 0.96
C ASP A 179 -4.71 -5.20 0.01
N ARG A 180 -3.83 -4.32 0.50
CA ARG A 180 -3.27 -3.20 -0.26
C ARG A 180 -1.74 -3.26 -0.17
N PRO A 181 -1.06 -3.82 -1.18
CA PRO A 181 0.40 -4.00 -1.15
C PRO A 181 1.15 -2.69 -0.88
N GLY A 182 2.10 -2.72 0.06
CA GLY A 182 2.90 -1.55 0.45
C GLY A 182 2.18 -0.54 1.36
N TYR A 183 1.04 -0.91 1.93
CA TYR A 183 0.29 -0.07 2.86
C TYR A 183 -0.15 -0.84 4.09
N THR A 184 -0.05 -0.19 5.25
CA THR A 184 -0.58 -0.68 6.52
C THR A 184 -1.97 -0.10 6.77
N PHE A 185 -2.94 -0.98 7.06
CA PHE A 185 -4.29 -0.58 7.49
C PHE A 185 -4.23 0.13 8.85
N THR A 186 -4.89 1.28 8.99
CA THR A 186 -4.87 2.10 10.22
C THR A 186 -6.21 2.21 10.95
N GLY A 187 -7.29 1.70 10.35
CA GLY A 187 -8.63 1.74 10.92
C GLY A 187 -9.70 2.08 9.88
N TRP A 188 -10.95 2.18 10.36
CA TRP A 188 -12.10 2.57 9.55
C TRP A 188 -12.50 4.02 9.83
N SER A 189 -13.00 4.70 8.80
CA SER A 189 -13.54 6.06 8.92
C SER A 189 -14.90 6.18 8.25
N THR A 190 -15.79 7.02 8.77
CA THR A 190 -17.08 7.33 8.12
C THR A 190 -16.91 8.21 6.86
N SER A 191 -15.71 8.76 6.65
CA SER A 191 -15.33 9.50 5.44
C SER A 191 -14.32 8.69 4.60
N LYS A 192 -14.37 8.83 3.27
CA LYS A 192 -13.42 8.20 2.34
C LYS A 192 -11.96 8.61 2.55
N ARG A 193 -11.75 9.85 3.02
CA ARG A 193 -10.45 10.50 3.20
C ARG A 193 -10.42 11.18 4.58
N GLY A 194 -10.88 10.48 5.61
CA GLY A 194 -10.89 10.98 6.98
C GLY A 194 -9.92 10.21 7.85
N ASP A 195 -9.59 10.78 9.01
CA ASP A 195 -8.85 10.05 10.02
C ASP A 195 -9.66 8.82 10.49
N PRO A 196 -8.99 7.69 10.79
CA PRO A 196 -9.66 6.51 11.30
C PRO A 196 -10.28 6.82 12.68
N SER A 197 -11.57 6.58 12.82
CA SER A 197 -12.33 6.81 14.06
C SER A 197 -12.90 5.53 14.67
N LEU A 198 -12.79 4.40 13.97
CA LEU A 198 -13.27 3.09 14.39
C LEU A 198 -12.15 2.07 14.23
N GLN A 199 -11.72 1.45 15.34
CA GLN A 199 -10.68 0.41 15.29
C GLN A 199 -11.30 -0.99 15.29
N PRO A 200 -10.74 -1.95 14.55
CA PRO A 200 -11.16 -3.33 14.63
C PRO A 200 -11.13 -3.88 16.06
N GLY A 201 -12.20 -4.57 16.46
CA GLY A 201 -12.36 -5.09 17.83
C GLY A 201 -13.07 -4.15 18.80
N ASP A 202 -13.24 -2.86 18.44
CA ASP A 202 -14.02 -1.93 19.27
C ASP A 202 -15.50 -2.30 19.30
N LYS A 203 -16.17 -2.01 20.43
CA LYS A 203 -17.62 -2.10 20.54
C LYS A 203 -18.27 -0.87 19.90
N HIS A 204 -19.31 -1.08 19.10
CA HIS A 204 -20.06 -0.02 18.44
C HIS A 204 -21.55 -0.30 18.50
N THR A 205 -22.38 0.73 18.72
CA THR A 205 -23.84 0.60 18.68
C THR A 205 -24.33 0.82 17.26
N LEU A 206 -25.16 -0.07 16.74
CA LEU A 206 -25.72 0.10 15.41
C LEU A 206 -26.71 1.26 15.37
N GLU A 207 -26.36 2.29 14.61
CA GLU A 207 -27.22 3.42 14.28
C GLU A 207 -28.32 3.00 13.28
N PRO A 208 -29.43 3.75 13.20
CA PRO A 208 -30.49 3.49 12.22
C PRO A 208 -29.96 3.39 10.78
N ARG A 209 -30.46 2.38 10.05
CA ARG A 209 -30.13 2.11 8.62
C ARG A 209 -28.70 1.61 8.42
N THR A 210 -28.08 2.00 7.31
CA THR A 210 -26.76 1.56 6.89
C THR A 210 -25.73 2.67 7.08
N THR A 211 -24.67 2.38 7.82
CA THR A 211 -23.48 3.23 7.92
C THR A 211 -22.38 2.65 7.06
N THR A 212 -21.89 3.39 6.07
CA THR A 212 -20.71 2.99 5.30
C THR A 212 -19.44 3.53 5.95
N VAL A 213 -18.47 2.66 6.17
CA VAL A 213 -17.13 3.02 6.66
C VAL A 213 -16.08 2.59 5.64
N TRP A 214 -15.00 3.36 5.55
CA TRP A 214 -13.96 3.26 4.55
C TRP A 214 -12.62 2.93 5.20
N ALA A 215 -11.92 1.93 4.64
CA ALA A 215 -10.59 1.54 5.10
C ALA A 215 -9.60 2.70 4.92
N GLN A 216 -8.87 3.01 5.99
CA GLN A 216 -7.80 3.99 5.99
C GLN A 216 -6.44 3.29 6.03
N TRP A 217 -5.47 3.89 5.36
CA TRP A 217 -4.19 3.27 5.07
C TRP A 217 -3.05 4.24 5.26
N LYS A 218 -1.90 3.73 5.70
CA LYS A 218 -0.63 4.45 5.77
C LYS A 218 0.36 3.76 4.84
N ALA A 219 1.05 4.53 3.99
CA ALA A 219 2.08 4.00 3.12
C ALA A 219 3.25 3.44 3.95
N ASP A 220 3.72 2.25 3.59
CA ASP A 220 4.84 1.59 4.25
C ASP A 220 6.17 2.21 3.79
N PRO A 221 7.25 2.09 4.59
CA PRO A 221 8.59 2.44 4.15
C PRO A 221 8.98 1.72 2.84
N ALA A 222 9.70 2.42 1.99
CA ALA A 222 10.21 1.91 0.71
C ALA A 222 11.62 2.45 0.43
N HIS A 223 12.39 1.70 -0.36
CA HIS A 223 13.81 1.94 -0.57
C HIS A 223 14.17 1.87 -2.05
N LEU A 224 15.00 2.81 -2.50
CA LEU A 224 15.62 2.79 -3.81
C LEU A 224 17.14 2.64 -3.66
N VAL A 225 17.64 1.47 -4.04
CA VAL A 225 19.06 1.13 -3.96
C VAL A 225 19.72 1.38 -5.31
N TYR A 226 20.75 2.21 -5.29
CA TYR A 226 21.67 2.43 -6.40
C TYR A 226 22.83 1.48 -6.28
N ASN A 227 22.98 0.58 -7.24
CA ASN A 227 24.07 -0.37 -7.34
C ASN A 227 25.09 0.13 -8.37
N SER A 228 26.35 0.21 -7.98
CA SER A 228 27.47 0.66 -8.84
C SER A 228 27.67 -0.19 -10.10
N ASN A 229 27.18 -1.43 -10.12
CA ASN A 229 27.28 -2.36 -11.25
C ASN A 229 28.73 -2.58 -11.70
N ILE A 230 29.66 -2.54 -10.75
CA ILE A 230 31.09 -2.85 -10.94
C ILE A 230 31.38 -4.19 -10.23
N GLY A 231 31.83 -5.19 -11.00
CA GLY A 231 32.38 -6.46 -10.47
C GLY A 231 31.42 -7.41 -9.72
N THR A 232 31.93 -8.61 -9.40
CA THR A 232 31.10 -9.79 -9.05
C THR A 232 30.97 -10.13 -7.57
N VAL A 233 31.49 -9.33 -6.64
CA VAL A 233 31.19 -9.50 -5.20
C VAL A 233 31.15 -8.13 -4.51
N GLY A 234 29.99 -7.74 -3.98
CA GLY A 234 29.86 -6.56 -3.13
C GLY A 234 29.91 -5.22 -3.86
N SER A 235 29.27 -5.10 -5.03
CA SER A 235 29.11 -3.81 -5.72
C SER A 235 28.61 -2.76 -4.72
N GLU A 236 29.32 -1.64 -4.64
CA GLU A 236 28.99 -0.53 -3.75
C GLU A 236 27.55 -0.07 -4.00
N THR A 237 26.86 0.25 -2.90
CA THR A 237 25.48 0.73 -2.98
C THR A 237 25.29 2.07 -2.26
N LYS A 238 24.27 2.81 -2.71
CA LYS A 238 23.68 3.94 -1.99
C LYS A 238 22.17 3.76 -1.94
N THR A 239 21.53 4.25 -0.90
CA THR A 239 20.08 4.08 -0.72
C THR A 239 19.41 5.44 -0.56
N VAL A 240 18.25 5.58 -1.18
CA VAL A 240 17.29 6.66 -0.92
C VAL A 240 16.05 6.03 -0.31
N ASP A 241 15.67 6.52 0.88
CA ASP A 241 14.51 6.05 1.61
C ASP A 241 13.30 6.96 1.40
N GLY A 242 12.11 6.38 1.47
CA GLY A 242 10.84 7.07 1.38
C GLY A 242 9.71 6.16 1.80
N VAL A 243 8.54 6.37 1.20
CA VAL A 243 7.36 5.50 1.36
C VAL A 243 6.83 5.05 -0.01
N VAL A 244 6.05 3.98 -0.02
CA VAL A 244 5.39 3.50 -1.24
C VAL A 244 4.57 4.61 -1.91
N ASP A 245 4.62 4.63 -3.24
CA ASP A 245 4.03 5.62 -4.15
C ASP A 245 4.60 7.05 -4.05
N GLN A 246 5.63 7.27 -3.21
CA GLN A 246 6.37 8.53 -3.21
C GLN A 246 7.25 8.64 -4.47
N THR A 247 7.23 9.80 -5.11
CA THR A 247 8.18 10.15 -6.17
C THR A 247 9.46 10.73 -5.56
N VAL A 248 10.59 10.13 -5.90
CA VAL A 248 11.94 10.60 -5.59
C VAL A 248 12.71 10.95 -6.87
N LYS A 249 13.77 11.74 -6.74
CA LYS A 249 14.67 12.09 -7.86
C LYS A 249 15.85 11.14 -7.88
N THR A 250 16.26 10.69 -9.07
CA THR A 250 17.46 9.86 -9.21
C THR A 250 18.74 10.63 -8.89
N ILE A 251 19.65 10.00 -8.18
CA ILE A 251 20.86 10.67 -7.69
C ILE A 251 21.92 10.84 -8.78
N THR A 252 22.79 11.84 -8.60
CA THR A 252 24.06 11.93 -9.33
C THR A 252 24.93 10.73 -9.00
N ASN A 253 25.65 10.20 -9.99
CA ASN A 253 26.55 9.06 -9.80
C ASN A 253 27.52 9.31 -8.64
N PRO A 254 27.45 8.51 -7.56
CA PRO A 254 28.35 8.64 -6.41
C PRO A 254 29.57 7.72 -6.51
N PHE A 255 29.65 6.89 -7.56
CA PHE A 255 30.66 5.84 -7.69
C PHE A 255 31.77 6.25 -8.65
N ASP A 256 32.98 5.79 -8.35
CA ASP A 256 34.13 5.96 -9.23
C ASP A 256 34.38 4.68 -10.05
N ARG A 257 34.68 4.86 -11.34
CA ARG A 257 35.04 3.77 -12.25
C ARG A 257 36.04 4.29 -13.30
N PRO A 258 37.34 4.28 -12.98
CA PRO A 258 38.38 4.81 -13.87
C PRO A 258 38.32 4.21 -15.28
N GLY A 259 38.47 5.06 -16.30
CA GLY A 259 38.37 4.68 -17.71
C GLY A 259 36.96 4.37 -18.21
N TYR A 260 35.93 4.70 -17.44
CA TYR A 260 34.54 4.66 -17.88
C TYR A 260 33.83 5.98 -17.60
N THR A 261 32.88 6.33 -18.47
CA THR A 261 31.92 7.42 -18.25
C THR A 261 30.60 6.82 -17.80
N PHE A 262 30.02 7.37 -16.73
CA PHE A 262 28.67 7.02 -16.29
C PHE A 262 27.64 7.48 -17.32
N SER A 263 26.81 6.55 -17.79
CA SER A 263 25.80 6.79 -18.83
C SER A 263 24.38 7.01 -18.27
N GLY A 264 24.14 6.65 -17.01
CA GLY A 264 22.82 6.69 -16.39
C GLY A 264 22.52 5.46 -15.54
N TRP A 265 21.32 5.41 -14.99
CA TRP A 265 20.81 4.30 -14.19
C TRP A 265 19.88 3.40 -15.01
N ASN A 266 19.80 2.12 -14.68
CA ASN A 266 18.89 1.17 -15.34
C ASN A 266 18.25 0.21 -14.34
N THR A 267 17.01 -0.21 -14.55
CA THR A 267 16.33 -1.18 -13.67
C THR A 267 16.88 -2.61 -13.78
N GLN A 268 17.73 -2.89 -14.76
CA GLN A 268 18.42 -4.17 -14.93
C GLN A 268 19.92 -3.95 -15.08
N ALA A 269 20.72 -4.85 -14.50
CA ALA A 269 22.18 -4.77 -14.51
C ALA A 269 22.77 -4.81 -15.93
N ASP A 270 22.15 -5.55 -16.84
CA ASP A 270 22.58 -5.70 -18.23
C ASP A 270 22.15 -4.53 -19.16
N GLY A 271 21.51 -3.52 -18.59
CA GLY A 271 21.08 -2.32 -19.32
C GLY A 271 19.82 -2.50 -20.17
N LYS A 272 19.19 -3.67 -20.19
CA LYS A 272 17.97 -3.93 -20.99
C LYS A 272 16.67 -3.46 -20.33
N GLY A 273 16.75 -3.05 -19.07
CA GLY A 273 15.63 -2.49 -18.34
C GLY A 273 15.34 -1.03 -18.72
N LYS A 274 14.50 -0.38 -17.93
CA LYS A 274 14.15 1.02 -18.12
C LYS A 274 15.32 1.91 -17.69
N ALA A 275 15.75 2.79 -18.57
CA ALA A 275 16.81 3.76 -18.31
C ALA A 275 16.29 5.01 -17.58
N TYR A 276 17.11 5.55 -16.68
CA TYR A 276 16.85 6.76 -15.92
C TYR A 276 18.10 7.65 -15.96
N ALA A 277 17.94 8.88 -16.46
CA ALA A 277 18.96 9.92 -16.33
C ALA A 277 19.08 10.38 -14.87
N THR A 278 20.15 11.09 -14.53
CA THR A 278 20.27 11.80 -13.25
C THR A 278 19.16 12.85 -13.10
N GLY A 279 18.56 12.96 -11.91
CA GLY A 279 17.46 13.90 -11.63
C GLY A 279 16.11 13.52 -12.23
N ALA A 280 15.96 12.31 -12.79
CA ALA A 280 14.70 11.79 -13.28
C ALA A 280 13.76 11.42 -12.12
N ASP A 281 12.45 11.49 -12.35
CA ASP A 281 11.46 11.02 -11.38
C ASP A 281 11.41 9.49 -11.34
N TYR A 282 11.41 8.96 -10.12
CA TYR A 282 11.24 7.54 -9.83
C TYR A 282 10.19 7.37 -8.73
N VAL A 283 9.15 6.57 -8.99
CA VAL A 283 8.13 6.25 -8.00
C VAL A 283 8.57 5.02 -7.22
N LEU A 284 8.65 5.13 -5.89
CA LEU A 284 8.91 3.99 -5.02
C LEU A 284 7.70 3.04 -5.04
N THR A 285 7.93 1.76 -5.32
CA THR A 285 6.84 0.79 -5.51
C THR A 285 6.85 -0.28 -4.42
N ALA A 286 5.68 -0.80 -4.09
CA ALA A 286 5.56 -1.97 -3.24
C ALA A 286 6.30 -3.17 -3.85
N ASN A 287 7.07 -3.87 -3.02
CA ASN A 287 7.76 -5.10 -3.41
C ASN A 287 7.93 -6.00 -2.18
N ASP A 288 6.86 -6.73 -1.89
CA ASP A 288 6.76 -7.56 -0.69
C ASP A 288 7.78 -8.71 -0.63
N LYS A 289 8.40 -9.06 -1.76
CA LYS A 289 9.38 -10.15 -1.88
C LYS A 289 10.82 -9.68 -1.69
N SER A 290 11.06 -8.38 -1.66
CA SER A 290 12.40 -7.84 -1.47
C SER A 290 12.84 -7.88 0.00
N THR A 291 14.15 -7.81 0.24
CA THR A 291 14.72 -7.69 1.59
C THR A 291 15.76 -6.56 1.57
N PRO A 292 15.53 -5.44 2.26
CA PRO A 292 14.31 -5.05 3.00
C PRO A 292 13.05 -4.99 2.12
N LYS A 293 11.85 -5.07 2.72
CA LYS A 293 10.57 -4.99 2.01
C LYS A 293 10.46 -3.68 1.22
N ASN A 294 9.75 -3.66 0.10
CA ASN A 294 9.56 -2.49 -0.77
C ASN A 294 10.87 -1.86 -1.29
N THR A 295 11.85 -2.71 -1.59
CA THR A 295 13.12 -2.30 -2.19
C THR A 295 13.11 -2.48 -3.70
N SER A 296 13.52 -1.43 -4.40
CA SER A 296 13.85 -1.41 -5.82
C SER A 296 15.35 -1.16 -6.02
N VAL A 297 15.92 -1.65 -7.13
CA VAL A 297 17.34 -1.48 -7.45
C VAL A 297 17.51 -0.83 -8.81
N LEU A 298 18.37 0.18 -8.89
CA LEU A 298 18.89 0.78 -10.11
C LEU A 298 20.38 0.51 -10.24
N TYR A 299 20.81 0.05 -11.41
CA TYR A 299 22.18 -0.32 -11.72
C TYR A 299 22.83 0.76 -12.59
N ALA A 300 23.99 1.24 -12.18
CA ALA A 300 24.76 2.17 -13.00
C ALA A 300 25.15 1.52 -14.33
N GLN A 301 25.02 2.29 -15.40
CA GLN A 301 25.45 1.90 -16.74
C GLN A 301 26.66 2.72 -17.13
N TRP A 302 27.64 2.07 -17.76
CA TRP A 302 28.96 2.62 -17.98
C TRP A 302 29.35 2.47 -19.44
N LYS A 303 29.91 3.53 -20.02
CA LYS A 303 30.53 3.53 -21.35
C LYS A 303 32.04 3.56 -21.18
N ILE A 304 32.77 2.63 -21.79
CA ILE A 304 34.24 2.64 -21.76
C ILE A 304 34.76 3.89 -22.48
N ASN A 305 35.75 4.54 -21.90
CA ASN A 305 36.37 5.74 -22.46
C ASN A 305 37.40 5.35 -23.53
N GLY A 306 37.67 6.25 -24.47
CA GLY A 306 38.80 6.11 -25.37
C GLY A 306 40.09 6.61 -24.71
N ALA A 307 41.22 5.98 -25.06
CA ALA A 307 42.57 6.38 -24.68
C ALA A 307 43.48 6.35 -25.90
N SER A 308 44.67 6.95 -25.81
CA SER A 308 45.64 6.94 -26.91
C SER A 308 47.07 6.55 -26.51
N LEU A 309 47.77 5.97 -27.49
CA LEU A 309 49.20 5.75 -27.47
C LEU A 309 49.86 6.82 -28.35
N LYS A 310 50.72 7.63 -27.74
CA LYS A 310 51.47 8.69 -28.41
C LYS A 310 52.90 8.28 -28.67
N PHE A 311 53.47 8.83 -29.73
CA PHE A 311 54.84 8.54 -30.16
C PHE A 311 55.71 9.78 -30.05
N ASN A 312 56.77 9.69 -29.25
CA ASN A 312 57.76 10.75 -29.10
C ASN A 312 59.07 10.35 -29.82
N PRO A 313 59.54 11.12 -30.82
CA PRO A 313 60.79 10.83 -31.53
C PRO A 313 62.05 10.85 -30.66
N ASN A 314 61.96 11.34 -29.42
CA ASN A 314 63.00 11.32 -28.40
C ASN A 314 64.36 11.87 -28.90
N GLY A 315 64.34 13.09 -29.43
CA GLY A 315 65.52 13.74 -30.02
C GLY A 315 65.73 13.44 -31.51
N GLY A 316 64.89 12.61 -32.13
CA GLY A 316 64.73 12.52 -33.58
C GLY A 316 63.80 13.59 -34.15
N ILE A 317 63.67 13.60 -35.48
CA ILE A 317 62.74 14.42 -36.27
C ILE A 317 61.72 13.51 -36.98
N GLY A 318 60.53 14.05 -37.28
CA GLY A 318 59.43 13.32 -37.90
C GLY A 318 58.23 13.11 -36.96
N HIS A 319 57.24 12.34 -37.42
CA HIS A 319 55.99 12.11 -36.70
C HIS A 319 55.44 10.70 -36.94
N VAL A 320 54.78 10.14 -35.92
CA VAL A 320 53.96 8.94 -36.02
C VAL A 320 52.61 9.29 -35.40
N ASP A 321 51.53 9.01 -36.13
CA ASP A 321 50.17 9.28 -35.66
C ASP A 321 49.86 8.50 -34.38
N ASP A 322 49.08 9.10 -33.50
CA ASP A 322 48.60 8.46 -32.29
C ASP A 322 47.72 7.25 -32.62
N VAL A 323 47.85 6.16 -31.85
CA VAL A 323 46.92 5.02 -31.93
C VAL A 323 45.86 5.19 -30.85
N THR A 324 44.59 5.19 -31.24
CA THR A 324 43.46 5.26 -30.32
C THR A 324 42.82 3.89 -30.13
N GLY A 325 42.24 3.67 -28.95
CA GLY A 325 41.51 2.45 -28.62
C GLY A 325 40.70 2.65 -27.34
N ASP A 326 39.96 1.63 -26.93
CA ASP A 326 39.27 1.65 -25.64
C ASP A 326 40.30 1.64 -24.51
N ALA A 327 39.98 2.31 -23.39
CA ALA A 327 40.77 2.21 -22.17
C ALA A 327 41.01 0.73 -21.81
N PHE A 328 42.21 0.41 -21.30
CA PHE A 328 42.64 -0.95 -20.98
C PHE A 328 42.77 -1.92 -22.17
N SER A 329 42.38 -1.52 -23.38
CA SER A 329 42.64 -2.35 -24.57
C SER A 329 44.13 -2.40 -24.86
N THR A 330 44.55 -3.47 -25.54
CA THR A 330 45.94 -3.62 -25.98
C THR A 330 46.02 -3.27 -27.45
N VAL A 331 46.86 -2.29 -27.77
CA VAL A 331 47.14 -1.85 -29.15
C VAL A 331 48.54 -2.28 -29.58
N THR A 332 48.72 -2.53 -30.87
CA THR A 332 50.02 -2.88 -31.45
C THR A 332 50.68 -1.63 -32.03
N ILE A 333 51.99 -1.47 -31.85
CA ILE A 333 52.77 -0.42 -32.48
C ILE A 333 52.67 -0.56 -34.00
N PRO A 334 52.30 0.50 -34.76
CA PRO A 334 52.19 0.43 -36.21
C PRO A 334 53.47 -0.07 -36.87
N GLY A 335 53.36 -0.94 -37.88
CA GLY A 335 54.51 -1.52 -38.58
C GLY A 335 55.41 -0.49 -39.28
N ASP A 336 54.85 0.68 -39.56
CA ASP A 336 55.51 1.83 -40.18
C ASP A 336 55.97 2.90 -39.17
N ALA A 337 55.81 2.67 -37.86
CA ALA A 337 56.34 3.51 -36.79
C ALA A 337 57.87 3.36 -36.64
N LYS A 338 58.60 3.60 -37.73
CA LYS A 338 60.05 3.47 -37.89
C LYS A 338 60.53 4.37 -39.01
N GLU A 339 61.82 4.28 -39.33
CA GLU A 339 62.39 4.95 -40.50
C GLU A 339 61.63 4.54 -41.79
N PRO A 340 61.31 5.48 -42.70
CA PRO A 340 61.73 6.89 -42.71
C PRO A 340 60.77 7.89 -42.02
N LYS A 341 59.66 7.46 -41.39
CA LYS A 341 58.68 8.38 -40.75
C LYS A 341 59.30 9.19 -39.61
N ILE A 342 60.22 8.58 -38.89
CA ILE A 342 61.07 9.20 -37.89
C ILE A 342 62.52 8.92 -38.23
N THR A 343 63.39 9.91 -38.07
CA THR A 343 64.82 9.78 -38.31
C THR A 343 65.60 10.58 -37.28
N ARG A 344 66.86 10.21 -37.05
CA ARG A 344 67.77 11.01 -36.23
C ARG A 344 69.15 10.98 -36.88
N PRO A 345 69.63 12.10 -37.46
CA PRO A 345 70.92 12.12 -38.18
C PRO A 345 72.07 11.56 -37.34
N GLY A 346 72.81 10.60 -37.89
CA GLY A 346 73.92 9.92 -37.21
C GLY A 346 73.51 8.75 -36.29
N TYR A 347 72.23 8.40 -36.25
CA TYR A 347 71.70 7.30 -35.44
C TYR A 347 70.78 6.38 -36.27
N ARG A 348 70.62 5.14 -35.80
CA ARG A 348 69.70 4.12 -36.31
C ARG A 348 68.60 3.85 -35.28
N PHE A 349 67.35 3.80 -35.73
CA PHE A 349 66.20 3.43 -34.89
C PHE A 349 66.28 1.96 -34.45
N VAL A 350 66.08 1.68 -33.16
CA VAL A 350 66.15 0.30 -32.60
C VAL A 350 64.85 -0.19 -31.94
N GLY A 351 63.85 0.67 -31.80
CA GLY A 351 62.54 0.32 -31.27
C GLY A 351 61.95 1.41 -30.38
N TRP A 352 60.80 1.11 -29.78
CA TRP A 352 60.09 2.01 -28.87
C TRP A 352 60.21 1.55 -27.42
N SER A 353 60.24 2.50 -26.48
CA SER A 353 60.24 2.23 -25.04
C SER A 353 59.14 3.02 -24.36
N THR A 354 58.51 2.46 -23.33
CA THR A 354 57.59 3.20 -22.44
C THR A 354 58.32 4.21 -21.55
N GLU A 355 59.64 4.09 -21.43
CA GLU A 355 60.51 5.00 -20.71
C GLU A 355 61.35 5.83 -21.68
N LYS A 356 61.54 7.12 -21.35
CA LYS A 356 62.33 8.03 -22.18
C LYS A 356 63.80 7.63 -22.26
N ASN A 357 64.38 7.23 -21.13
CA ASN A 357 65.79 6.84 -20.98
C ASN A 357 65.86 5.45 -20.30
N PRO A 358 65.58 4.36 -21.02
CA PRO A 358 65.58 3.03 -20.44
C PRO A 358 67.00 2.58 -20.06
N PRO A 359 67.16 1.70 -19.06
CA PRO A 359 68.45 1.10 -18.71
C PRO A 359 69.15 0.38 -19.88
N ALA A 360 70.48 0.27 -19.83
CA ALA A 360 71.23 -0.47 -20.83
C ALA A 360 70.81 -1.96 -20.84
N GLY A 361 70.55 -2.51 -22.03
CA GLY A 361 70.08 -3.89 -22.21
C GLY A 361 68.56 -4.07 -22.13
N SER A 362 67.78 -3.00 -21.98
CA SER A 362 66.32 -3.05 -22.09
C SER A 362 65.85 -3.55 -23.46
N THR A 363 64.79 -4.35 -23.46
CA THR A 363 64.12 -4.80 -24.68
C THR A 363 63.17 -3.72 -25.20
N PHE A 364 63.22 -3.43 -26.50
CA PHE A 364 62.37 -2.43 -27.13
C PHE A 364 61.18 -3.05 -27.86
N LEU A 365 60.05 -2.34 -27.81
CA LEU A 365 58.83 -2.67 -28.53
C LEU A 365 59.06 -2.44 -30.03
N GLN A 366 58.99 -3.51 -30.82
CA GLN A 366 59.27 -3.47 -32.25
C GLN A 366 58.05 -3.03 -33.07
N PRO A 367 58.22 -2.24 -34.14
CA PRO A 367 57.14 -1.89 -35.06
C PRO A 367 56.46 -3.14 -35.64
N GLY A 368 55.12 -3.19 -35.57
CA GLY A 368 54.30 -4.29 -36.09
C GLY A 368 54.10 -5.46 -35.11
N GLU A 369 54.85 -5.51 -34.01
CA GLU A 369 54.80 -6.63 -33.05
C GLU A 369 54.59 -6.17 -31.60
N GLY A 370 55.21 -5.04 -31.23
CA GLY A 370 55.17 -4.51 -29.87
C GLY A 370 53.75 -4.14 -29.45
N LYS A 371 53.35 -4.56 -28.24
CA LYS A 371 52.01 -4.34 -27.70
C LYS A 371 52.07 -3.40 -26.51
N VAL A 372 51.11 -2.48 -26.42
CA VAL A 372 50.96 -1.55 -25.31
C VAL A 372 49.51 -1.57 -24.83
N THR A 373 49.32 -1.71 -23.52
CA THR A 373 48.00 -1.53 -22.89
C THR A 373 47.74 -0.05 -22.68
N LEU A 374 46.62 0.44 -23.21
CA LEU A 374 46.22 1.83 -23.05
C LEU A 374 45.84 2.13 -21.59
N PRO A 375 46.13 3.36 -21.10
CA PRO A 375 45.79 3.74 -19.74
C PRO A 375 44.28 3.82 -19.52
N ALA A 376 43.86 3.89 -18.25
CA ALA A 376 42.47 4.18 -17.89
C ALA A 376 42.01 5.53 -18.46
N GLU A 377 42.89 6.55 -18.45
CA GLU A 377 42.55 7.91 -18.85
C GLU A 377 43.68 8.56 -19.66
N GLY A 378 43.29 9.41 -20.60
CA GLY A 378 44.21 10.23 -21.39
C GLY A 378 45.07 9.40 -22.35
N SER A 379 46.39 9.55 -22.23
CA SER A 379 47.32 8.94 -23.18
C SER A 379 48.59 8.44 -22.51
N THR A 380 49.12 7.33 -23.02
CA THR A 380 50.48 6.88 -22.70
C THR A 380 51.44 7.23 -23.83
N THR A 381 52.70 7.53 -23.53
CA THR A 381 53.69 7.91 -24.54
C THR A 381 54.79 6.87 -24.62
N VAL A 382 55.13 6.43 -25.82
CA VAL A 382 56.36 5.68 -26.09
C VAL A 382 57.40 6.56 -26.76
N TYR A 383 58.67 6.28 -26.48
CA TYR A 383 59.82 7.07 -26.87
C TYR A 383 60.71 6.26 -27.80
N ALA A 384 61.04 6.83 -28.96
CA ALA A 384 61.95 6.21 -29.91
C ALA A 384 63.33 6.02 -29.28
N GLN A 385 63.94 4.86 -29.50
CA GLN A 385 65.26 4.53 -29.00
C GLN A 385 66.23 4.43 -30.18
N TRP A 386 67.43 4.96 -30.00
CA TRP A 386 68.39 5.25 -31.07
C TRP A 386 69.79 4.76 -30.69
N GLU A 387 70.47 4.11 -31.62
CA GLU A 387 71.89 3.75 -31.50
C GLU A 387 72.73 4.56 -32.50
N PRO A 388 73.95 5.01 -32.18
CA PRO A 388 74.82 5.67 -33.14
C PRO A 388 75.06 4.80 -34.38
N SER A 389 74.87 5.37 -35.56
CA SER A 389 75.21 4.70 -36.81
C SER A 389 76.73 4.72 -36.98
N LEU A 390 77.37 3.55 -37.02
CA LEU A 390 78.78 3.42 -37.36
C LEU A 390 78.99 3.82 -38.82
N THR A 391 79.42 5.04 -39.07
CA THR A 391 80.01 5.43 -40.35
C THR A 391 81.43 4.89 -40.41
N THR A 392 81.63 3.77 -41.09
CA THR A 392 82.97 3.39 -41.53
C THR A 392 83.41 4.41 -42.58
N LEU A 393 84.31 5.32 -42.21
CA LEU A 393 85.10 6.08 -43.18
C LEU A 393 86.04 5.09 -43.86
N PRO A 394 85.92 4.81 -45.17
CA PRO A 394 86.98 4.09 -45.86
C PRO A 394 88.21 5.01 -45.88
N PHE A 395 89.20 4.69 -45.07
CA PHE A 395 90.55 5.20 -45.28
C PHE A 395 91.13 4.46 -46.49
N THR A 396 91.03 5.03 -47.68
CA THR A 396 91.92 4.66 -48.78
C THR A 396 93.29 5.25 -48.49
N GLY A 397 94.18 4.43 -47.90
CA GLY A 397 95.61 4.70 -47.89
C GLY A 397 96.09 4.88 -49.33
N GLY A 398 96.70 6.03 -49.62
CA GLY A 398 96.84 6.57 -50.96
C GLY A 398 97.97 6.03 -51.84
N GLN A 399 97.97 6.60 -53.06
CA GLN A 399 99.01 6.68 -54.10
C GLN A 399 99.27 5.35 -54.86
N ALA A 400 98.81 5.16 -56.10
CA ALA A 400 99.21 5.94 -57.27
C ALA A 400 98.11 6.17 -58.35
N GLN A 401 98.40 7.13 -59.23
CA GLN A 401 97.58 7.93 -60.16
C GLN A 401 96.44 7.29 -60.97
N VAL A 402 95.41 8.15 -61.14
CA VAL A 402 94.16 8.04 -61.91
C VAL A 402 94.40 8.04 -63.44
N PRO A 403 93.39 7.64 -64.25
CA PRO A 403 92.63 8.70 -64.91
C PRO A 403 91.11 8.57 -64.75
N THR A 404 90.49 9.74 -64.64
CA THR A 404 89.08 10.07 -64.48
C THR A 404 88.16 9.51 -65.57
N ILE A 405 86.98 9.00 -65.19
CA ILE A 405 85.68 9.20 -65.86
C ILE A 405 84.51 8.90 -64.89
N TRP A 406 83.63 9.91 -64.79
CA TRP A 406 82.21 10.01 -64.39
C TRP A 406 81.49 9.01 -63.45
N LEU A 407 80.99 9.61 -62.36
CA LEU A 407 79.67 9.48 -61.71
C LEU A 407 78.60 8.68 -62.49
N TYR A 408 77.91 7.73 -61.83
CA TYR A 408 76.45 7.68 -61.61
C TYR A 408 76.04 6.41 -60.83
N ALA A 409 74.96 6.55 -60.08
CA ALA A 409 74.32 5.57 -59.21
C ALA A 409 73.96 4.23 -59.90
N GLY A 410 73.87 3.15 -59.12
CA GLY A 410 73.15 1.95 -59.55
C GLY A 410 73.44 0.66 -58.79
N PHE A 411 72.48 0.29 -57.94
CA PHE A 411 72.00 -1.08 -57.69
C PHE A 411 72.90 -2.16 -57.05
N ALA A 412 72.38 -2.63 -55.90
CA ALA A 412 72.04 -4.01 -55.58
C ALA A 412 72.98 -5.15 -55.99
N LEU A 413 73.40 -5.94 -54.99
CA LEU A 413 73.55 -7.37 -55.17
C LEU A 413 72.85 -8.14 -54.04
N MET A 414 71.86 -8.91 -54.46
CA MET A 414 71.15 -9.95 -53.72
C MET A 414 71.89 -11.28 -54.00
N LEU A 415 72.11 -12.13 -52.98
CA LEU A 415 72.35 -13.57 -53.19
C LEU A 415 71.55 -14.39 -52.16
N ILE A 416 70.73 -15.31 -52.69
CA ILE A 416 69.84 -16.24 -51.99
C ILE A 416 70.50 -17.65 -51.96
N ALA A 417 70.54 -18.22 -50.76
CA ALA A 417 70.27 -19.58 -50.24
C ALA A 417 70.61 -20.92 -50.97
N LEU A 418 70.71 -21.93 -50.07
CA LEU A 418 70.59 -23.42 -50.15
C LEU A 418 71.93 -24.18 -50.16
N GLY A 419 72.27 -25.14 -49.30
CA GLY A 419 71.57 -25.90 -48.25
C GLY A 419 71.55 -27.41 -48.59
N VAL A 420 72.31 -28.27 -47.89
CA VAL A 420 72.12 -29.75 -47.89
C VAL A 420 72.57 -30.42 -46.55
N MET A 421 71.57 -30.92 -45.82
CA MET A 421 71.36 -32.21 -45.08
C MET A 421 72.36 -32.87 -44.08
N MET A 422 71.72 -33.45 -43.05
CA MET A 422 72.17 -34.09 -41.79
C MET A 422 72.73 -35.55 -41.91
N PRO A 423 73.11 -36.21 -40.80
CA PRO A 423 72.12 -37.08 -40.12
C PRO A 423 72.15 -37.15 -38.57
N MET A 424 70.95 -37.37 -38.03
CA MET A 424 70.47 -38.02 -36.78
C MET A 424 71.42 -38.37 -35.62
N LEU A 425 70.97 -38.07 -34.39
CA LEU A 425 71.04 -39.03 -33.28
C LEU A 425 69.78 -38.96 -32.37
N ARG A 426 69.24 -40.15 -32.07
CA ARG A 426 68.08 -40.45 -31.23
C ARG A 426 68.26 -39.98 -29.78
N MET A 427 67.18 -39.52 -29.15
CA MET A 427 67.00 -39.71 -27.70
C MET A 427 65.58 -40.17 -27.37
N ARG A 428 65.54 -41.08 -26.40
CA ARG A 428 64.54 -42.10 -26.10
C ARG A 428 63.57 -41.56 -25.04
N MET A 429 62.26 -41.63 -25.28
CA MET A 429 61.26 -41.44 -24.21
C MET A 429 61.37 -42.60 -23.21
N GLY A 430 61.55 -42.25 -21.94
CA GLY A 430 61.35 -43.16 -20.82
C GLY A 430 59.86 -43.26 -20.50
N ALA A 431 59.29 -44.46 -20.64
CA ALA A 431 58.01 -44.82 -20.07
C ALA A 431 58.26 -45.79 -18.92
N GLY A 432 57.64 -45.51 -17.78
CA GLY A 432 57.50 -46.42 -16.64
C GLY A 432 56.77 -45.67 -15.54
N SER A 433 55.89 -46.25 -14.73
CA SER A 433 55.08 -47.47 -14.76
C SER A 433 54.12 -47.31 -13.57
N LYS A 434 53.05 -48.12 -13.52
CA LYS A 434 52.10 -48.33 -12.40
C LYS A 434 51.00 -47.27 -12.27
N GLY A 435 49.75 -47.62 -12.01
CA GLY A 435 49.17 -48.93 -11.70
C GLY A 435 47.64 -48.82 -11.66
N ARG A 436 47.00 -49.95 -11.94
CA ARG A 436 45.55 -50.20 -11.92
C ARG A 436 44.99 -50.25 -10.49
N HIS A 437 43.66 -50.30 -10.47
CA HIS A 437 42.71 -50.72 -9.41
C HIS A 437 42.07 -49.55 -8.66
N ALA A 438 40.77 -49.52 -8.36
CA ALA A 438 39.58 -50.27 -8.75
C ALA A 438 38.43 -49.57 -7.98
N GLY A 439 37.18 -49.63 -8.47
CA GLY A 439 36.01 -49.38 -7.62
C GLY A 439 35.03 -48.35 -8.15
N THR A 440 34.14 -48.79 -9.03
CA THR A 440 32.71 -48.47 -8.95
C THR A 440 32.09 -49.26 -7.77
N PRO A 441 30.81 -49.08 -7.36
CA PRO A 441 29.70 -48.27 -7.94
C PRO A 441 29.11 -47.32 -6.85
N THR A 442 28.06 -46.49 -7.01
CA THR A 442 26.66 -46.82 -7.31
C THR A 442 25.81 -45.54 -7.18
N ILE A 443 24.98 -45.25 -8.19
CA ILE A 443 23.56 -44.78 -8.18
C ILE A 443 23.11 -43.55 -7.36
N GLY A 444 22.35 -42.67 -8.04
CA GLY A 444 21.29 -41.85 -7.45
C GLY A 444 21.06 -40.51 -8.18
N ARG A 445 20.60 -40.51 -9.45
CA ARG A 445 19.22 -40.16 -9.87
C ARG A 445 18.60 -38.88 -9.24
N HIS A 446 18.34 -37.91 -10.13
CA HIS A 446 17.17 -37.00 -10.24
C HIS A 446 16.88 -36.06 -9.05
N SER A 447 16.37 -34.84 -9.19
CA SER A 447 15.62 -34.18 -10.28
C SER A 447 15.33 -32.73 -9.87
N ARG A 448 14.99 -31.93 -10.89
CA ARG A 448 14.17 -30.70 -10.89
C ARG A 448 14.80 -29.39 -10.45
#